data_AF-A0A1G1QHB9-F1
#
_entry.id   AF-A0A1G1QHB9-F1
#
_cell.length_a   1.000
_cell.length_b   1.000
_cell.length_c   1.000
_cell.angle_alpha   90.00
_cell.angle_beta   90.00
_cell.angle_gamma   90.00
#
_symmetry.space_group_name_H-M   'P 1'
#
loop_
_entity.id
_entity.type
_entity.pdbx_description
1 polymer ?
#
loop_
_entity_poly.entity_id
_entity_poly.type
_entity_poly.pdbx_seq_one_letter_code
_entity_poly.pdbx_strand_id
1 'polypeptide(L)'
;MSYTARSYSITGPLIYHIFNRGKAKNNIMPTVKRKEIVKNKLKVIPYYTGKETLREALKDNKSSSLLWLEILFNDDIYWKGIKYPRVREAYVKACVWYHNFKSLIDSCIKRQPLELMKGKIDSAQTRRFQEALNFVRN
;
A
#
# COMPACT_ATOMS: atom_id res chain seq x y z
N MET A 1 -15.54 25.81 35.57
CA MET A 1 -14.98 24.75 34.70
C MET A 1 -16.14 23.92 34.17
N SER A 2 -16.60 24.23 32.96
CA SER A 2 -17.62 23.43 32.26
C SER A 2 -17.44 23.65 30.76
N TYR A 3 -16.97 22.63 30.04
CA TYR A 3 -17.04 22.63 28.57
C TYR A 3 -18.24 21.76 28.17
N THR A 4 -19.28 22.42 27.68
CA THR A 4 -20.48 21.83 27.10
C THR A 4 -20.27 21.55 25.60
N ALA A 5 -20.50 20.29 25.23
CA ALA A 5 -21.23 19.78 24.06
C ALA A 5 -21.08 20.50 22.69
N ARG A 6 -20.84 19.76 21.60
CA ARG A 6 -21.86 19.02 20.79
C ARG A 6 -21.28 18.62 19.42
N SER A 7 -21.80 17.51 18.91
CA SER A 7 -21.50 16.79 17.67
C SER A 7 -21.93 17.54 16.40
N TYR A 8 -21.18 17.40 15.30
CA TYR A 8 -21.71 17.68 13.94
C TYR A 8 -21.15 16.72 12.87
N SER A 9 -22.08 16.08 12.17
CA SER A 9 -21.92 15.35 10.90
C SER A 9 -21.57 16.33 9.77
N ILE A 10 -20.70 15.95 8.83
CA ILE A 10 -20.36 16.78 7.66
C ILE A 10 -20.35 15.93 6.38
N THR A 11 -21.44 16.05 5.63
CA THR A 11 -21.47 16.07 4.16
C THR A 11 -20.64 17.27 3.67
N GLY A 12 -19.71 17.09 2.73
CA GLY A 12 -18.84 18.18 2.21
C GLY A 12 -19.62 19.28 1.44
N PRO A 13 -18.97 20.27 0.77
CA PRO A 13 -17.52 20.52 0.57
C PRO A 13 -17.06 21.98 0.86
N LEU A 14 -15.77 22.27 0.55
CA LEU A 14 -15.13 23.58 0.30
C LEU A 14 -14.46 24.40 1.45
N ILE A 15 -13.17 24.68 1.16
CA ILE A 15 -12.39 25.92 1.40
C ILE A 15 -12.01 26.26 2.85
N TYR A 16 -10.71 26.16 3.14
CA TYR A 16 -10.05 26.92 4.21
C TYR A 16 -9.03 27.89 3.61
N HIS A 17 -9.35 29.18 3.65
CA HIS A 17 -8.38 30.26 3.80
C HIS A 17 -8.46 30.76 5.25
N ILE A 18 -7.30 31.03 5.87
CA ILE A 18 -6.97 32.14 6.81
C ILE A 18 -5.88 31.72 7.83
N PHE A 19 -4.70 32.31 7.63
CA PHE A 19 -3.87 33.07 8.59
C PHE A 19 -3.27 32.37 9.83
N ASN A 20 -1.94 32.31 9.88
CA ASN A 20 -1.21 32.40 11.15
C ASN A 20 0.19 33.04 10.96
N ARG A 21 0.42 34.16 11.65
CA ARG A 21 1.72 34.84 11.82
C ARG A 21 2.50 34.12 12.93
N GLY A 22 3.81 33.97 12.74
CA GLY A 22 4.74 33.63 13.84
C GLY A 22 5.67 32.48 13.47
N LYS A 23 6.96 32.80 13.32
CA LYS A 23 8.04 31.92 12.86
C LYS A 23 8.07 30.57 13.60
N ALA A 24 7.91 29.47 12.88
CA ALA A 24 8.43 28.15 13.25
C ALA A 24 8.60 27.29 11.99
N LYS A 25 9.86 26.89 11.76
CA LYS A 25 10.37 25.86 10.86
C LYS A 25 9.30 25.06 10.11
N ASN A 26 9.25 25.26 8.78
CA ASN A 26 8.37 24.56 7.85
C ASN A 26 8.52 23.04 8.00
N ASN A 27 7.61 22.41 8.74
CA ASN A 27 7.30 21.00 8.60
C ASN A 27 6.58 20.83 7.26
N ILE A 28 7.39 20.69 6.21
CA ILE A 28 6.97 20.24 4.90
C ILE A 28 6.41 18.83 5.09
N MET A 29 5.08 18.69 5.09
CA MET A 29 4.49 17.40 4.74
C MET A 29 5.09 16.98 3.40
N PRO A 30 5.68 15.79 3.27
CA PRO A 30 6.38 15.43 2.04
C PRO A 30 5.35 15.41 0.91
N THR A 31 5.42 16.42 0.06
CA THR A 31 4.85 16.39 -1.28
C THR A 31 5.59 15.30 -2.01
N VAL A 32 5.15 14.04 -1.86
CA VAL A 32 5.60 12.94 -2.69
C VAL A 32 5.33 13.39 -4.12
N LYS A 33 6.40 13.75 -4.83
CA LYS A 33 6.34 14.38 -6.14
C LYS A 33 5.53 13.45 -7.04
N ARG A 34 4.46 13.96 -7.66
CA ARG A 34 3.68 13.24 -8.69
C ARG A 34 4.55 12.65 -9.82
N LYS A 35 5.78 13.13 -9.99
CA LYS A 35 6.80 12.62 -10.93
C LYS A 35 7.51 11.33 -10.48
N GLU A 36 7.51 10.96 -9.20
CA GLU A 36 8.22 9.76 -8.70
C GLU A 36 7.37 8.48 -8.72
N ILE A 37 6.05 8.60 -8.82
CA ILE A 37 5.13 7.44 -8.93
C ILE A 37 5.37 6.66 -10.24
N VAL A 38 6.12 7.24 -11.19
CA VAL A 38 6.31 6.76 -12.56
C VAL A 38 7.53 5.85 -12.71
N LYS A 39 8.43 5.76 -11.72
CA LYS A 39 9.64 4.91 -11.79
C LYS A 39 9.59 3.65 -10.92
N ASN A 40 8.42 3.30 -10.41
CA ASN A 40 8.25 2.17 -9.53
C ASN A 40 7.95 0.93 -10.37
N LYS A 41 9.03 0.31 -10.88
CA LYS A 41 8.97 -0.91 -11.66
C LYS A 41 8.32 -2.01 -10.82
N LEU A 42 7.23 -2.58 -11.33
CA LEU A 42 6.61 -3.75 -10.71
C LEU A 42 7.53 -4.97 -10.92
N LYS A 43 7.56 -5.88 -9.95
CA LYS A 43 8.39 -7.10 -9.98
C LYS A 43 7.55 -8.33 -10.28
N VAL A 44 6.42 -8.49 -9.59
CA VAL A 44 5.60 -9.70 -9.61
C VAL A 44 4.49 -9.61 -10.66
N ILE A 45 3.74 -8.51 -10.69
CA ILE A 45 2.60 -8.35 -11.63
C ILE A 45 3.00 -8.51 -13.11
N PRO A 46 4.12 -7.96 -13.61
CA PRO A 46 4.51 -8.10 -15.01
C PRO A 46 4.69 -9.55 -15.43
N TYR A 47 5.15 -10.42 -14.52
CA TYR A 47 5.30 -11.85 -14.80
C TYR A 47 3.97 -12.54 -15.09
N TYR A 48 2.89 -12.14 -14.39
CA TYR A 48 1.57 -12.77 -14.54
C TYR A 48 0.68 -12.14 -15.61
N THR A 49 0.86 -10.85 -15.90
CA THR A 49 -0.06 -10.10 -16.77
C THR A 49 0.62 -9.20 -17.80
N GLY A 50 1.96 -9.13 -17.81
CA GLY A 50 2.73 -8.27 -18.71
C GLY A 50 2.57 -6.78 -18.42
N LYS A 51 1.96 -6.38 -17.29
CA LYS A 51 1.78 -4.96 -16.93
C LYS A 51 2.94 -4.47 -16.09
N GLU A 52 3.67 -3.50 -16.61
CA GLU A 52 4.91 -3.00 -16.00
C GLU A 52 4.68 -1.87 -15.01
N THR A 53 3.53 -1.20 -15.10
CA THR A 53 3.22 -0.01 -14.30
C THR A 53 2.02 -0.22 -13.37
N LEU A 54 2.06 0.41 -12.20
CA LEU A 54 0.96 0.38 -11.24
C LEU A 54 -0.36 0.89 -11.86
N ARG A 55 -0.29 1.91 -12.74
CA ARG A 55 -1.47 2.49 -13.39
C ARG A 55 -2.15 1.49 -14.31
N GLU A 56 -1.39 0.68 -15.04
CA GLU A 56 -1.93 -0.38 -15.89
C GLU A 56 -2.48 -1.52 -15.06
N ALA A 57 -1.77 -1.92 -14.01
CA ALA A 57 -2.21 -2.97 -13.10
C ALA A 57 -3.54 -2.64 -12.42
N LEU A 58 -3.80 -1.36 -12.12
CA LEU A 58 -5.06 -0.92 -11.51
C LEU A 58 -6.26 -0.92 -12.47
N LYS A 59 -6.03 -0.80 -13.78
CA LYS A 59 -7.10 -0.84 -14.79
C LYS A 59 -7.58 -2.26 -15.06
N ASP A 60 -6.71 -3.24 -14.90
CA ASP A 60 -7.02 -4.64 -15.12
C ASP A 60 -7.41 -5.34 -13.82
N ASN A 61 -8.53 -6.05 -13.82
CA ASN A 61 -9.01 -6.76 -12.64
C ASN A 61 -8.08 -7.92 -12.25
N LYS A 62 -7.49 -8.62 -13.23
CA LYS A 62 -6.57 -9.72 -12.96
C LYS A 62 -5.30 -9.19 -12.28
N SER A 63 -4.69 -8.15 -12.83
CA SER A 63 -3.51 -7.49 -12.24
C SER A 63 -3.81 -6.88 -10.87
N SER A 64 -4.97 -6.22 -10.72
CA SER A 64 -5.40 -5.66 -9.43
C SER A 64 -5.52 -6.73 -8.35
N SER A 65 -5.99 -7.94 -8.69
CA SER A 65 -6.10 -9.06 -7.75
C SER A 65 -4.75 -9.59 -7.25
N LEU A 66 -3.65 -9.27 -7.94
CA LEU A 66 -2.29 -9.68 -7.61
C LEU A 66 -1.49 -8.58 -6.89
N LEU A 67 -2.08 -7.39 -6.71
CA LEU A 67 -1.41 -6.26 -6.03
C LEU A 67 -0.89 -6.60 -4.63
N TRP A 68 -1.57 -7.49 -3.92
CA TRP A 68 -1.13 -7.87 -2.58
C TRP A 68 0.20 -8.65 -2.60
N LEU A 69 0.49 -9.43 -3.65
CA LEU A 69 1.78 -10.10 -3.84
C LEU A 69 2.87 -9.09 -4.17
N GLU A 70 2.54 -8.12 -5.02
CA GLU A 70 3.44 -7.03 -5.35
C GLU A 70 3.81 -6.22 -4.10
N ILE A 71 2.84 -5.88 -3.25
CA ILE A 71 3.09 -5.20 -1.96
C ILE A 71 3.94 -6.06 -1.01
N LEU A 72 3.80 -7.39 -1.10
CA LEU A 72 4.50 -8.33 -0.24
C LEU A 72 5.98 -8.46 -0.61
N PHE A 73 6.28 -8.46 -1.91
CA PHE A 73 7.61 -8.76 -2.43
C PHE A 73 8.34 -7.55 -3.04
N ASN A 74 7.67 -6.40 -3.18
CA ASN A 74 8.26 -5.17 -3.68
C ASN A 74 8.25 -4.08 -2.60
N ASP A 75 9.37 -3.96 -1.89
CA ASP A 75 9.56 -2.97 -0.81
C ASP A 75 10.04 -1.60 -1.34
N ASP A 76 10.35 -1.48 -2.62
CA ASP A 76 10.84 -0.22 -3.23
C ASP A 76 9.71 0.83 -3.40
N ILE A 77 8.46 0.39 -3.25
CA ILE A 77 7.28 1.23 -3.46
C ILE A 77 6.69 1.61 -2.10
N TYR A 78 6.51 2.91 -1.88
CA TYR A 78 5.81 3.40 -0.69
C TYR A 78 4.28 3.20 -0.82
N TRP A 79 3.82 1.96 -0.62
CA TRP A 79 2.42 1.55 -0.77
C TRP A 79 1.45 2.30 0.14
N LYS A 80 1.88 2.61 1.37
CA LYS A 80 1.07 3.33 2.37
C LYS A 80 0.68 4.74 1.92
N GLY A 81 1.46 5.37 1.04
CA GLY A 81 1.17 6.70 0.50
C GLY A 81 0.11 6.70 -0.61
N ILE A 82 -0.26 5.53 -1.13
CA ILE A 82 -1.09 5.41 -2.33
C ILE A 82 -2.58 5.38 -1.92
N LYS A 83 -3.28 6.49 -2.20
CA LYS A 83 -4.70 6.67 -1.86
C LYS A 83 -5.63 6.07 -2.93
N TYR A 84 -5.50 4.76 -3.19
CA TYR A 84 -6.44 4.00 -4.05
C TYR A 84 -7.10 2.87 -3.26
N PRO A 85 -8.45 2.72 -3.30
CA PRO A 85 -9.16 1.70 -2.53
C PRO A 85 -8.62 0.28 -2.76
N ARG A 86 -8.45 -0.11 -4.03
CA ARG A 86 -7.89 -1.41 -4.40
C ARG A 86 -6.49 -1.65 -3.84
N VAL A 87 -5.65 -0.61 -3.78
CA VAL A 87 -4.30 -0.70 -3.21
C VAL A 87 -4.37 -0.86 -1.69
N ARG A 88 -5.30 -0.16 -1.02
CA ARG A 88 -5.49 -0.30 0.43
C ARG A 88 -5.97 -1.69 0.82
N GLU A 89 -6.93 -2.25 0.08
CA GLU A 89 -7.40 -3.63 0.29
C GLU A 89 -6.27 -4.64 0.08
N ALA A 90 -5.51 -4.48 -1.00
CA ALA A 90 -4.34 -5.30 -1.28
C ALA A 90 -3.26 -5.16 -0.20
N TYR A 91 -3.06 -3.94 0.34
CA TYR A 91 -2.10 -3.67 1.40
C TYR A 91 -2.48 -4.37 2.70
N VAL A 92 -3.74 -4.25 3.14
CA VAL A 92 -4.23 -4.97 4.33
C VAL A 92 -4.04 -6.47 4.16
N LYS A 93 -4.37 -7.01 2.98
CA LYS A 93 -4.14 -8.43 2.68
C LYS A 93 -2.66 -8.79 2.75
N ALA A 94 -1.78 -8.00 2.15
CA ALA A 94 -0.33 -8.21 2.20
C ALA A 94 0.19 -8.19 3.65
N CYS A 95 -0.27 -7.27 4.48
CA CYS A 95 0.08 -7.23 5.91
C CYS A 95 -0.30 -8.53 6.63
N VAL A 96 -1.52 -9.03 6.42
CA VAL A 96 -1.97 -10.30 7.01
C VAL A 96 -1.06 -11.44 6.58
N TRP A 97 -0.76 -11.55 5.28
CA TRP A 97 0.13 -12.59 4.75
C TRP A 97 1.55 -12.47 5.29
N TYR A 98 2.08 -11.24 5.36
CA TYR A 98 3.41 -10.97 5.91
C TYR A 98 3.56 -11.50 7.32
N HIS A 99 2.62 -11.21 8.22
CA HIS A 99 2.75 -11.66 9.61
C HIS A 99 2.57 -13.16 9.79
N ASN A 100 1.73 -13.81 8.96
CA ASN A 100 1.56 -15.25 9.02
C ASN A 100 2.76 -16.02 8.45
N PHE A 101 3.43 -15.47 7.43
CA PHE A 101 4.58 -16.09 6.76
C PHE A 101 5.88 -15.29 6.95
N LYS A 102 5.99 -14.57 8.08
CA LYS A 102 7.05 -13.58 8.30
C LYS A 102 8.45 -14.17 8.11
N SER A 103 8.75 -15.25 8.81
CA SER A 103 10.06 -15.90 8.74
C SER A 103 10.43 -16.35 7.33
N LEU A 104 9.44 -16.86 6.58
CA LEU A 104 9.63 -17.30 5.20
C LEU A 104 9.91 -16.11 4.29
N ILE A 105 9.12 -15.04 4.38
CA ILE A 105 9.27 -13.84 3.54
C ILE A 105 10.58 -13.13 3.87
N ASP A 106 10.90 -12.93 5.15
CA ASP A 106 12.13 -12.28 5.60
C ASP A 106 13.39 -13.06 5.15
N SER A 107 13.29 -14.40 5.04
CA SER A 107 14.39 -15.22 4.50
C SER A 107 14.59 -15.07 2.98
N CYS A 108 13.53 -14.71 2.25
CA CYS A 108 13.58 -14.55 0.80
C CYS A 108 13.93 -13.11 0.41
N ILE A 109 13.42 -12.12 1.15
CA ILE A 109 13.58 -10.70 0.84
C ILE A 109 13.87 -9.93 2.12
N LYS A 110 14.93 -9.12 2.08
CA LYS A 110 15.22 -8.14 3.14
C LYS A 110 14.31 -6.94 2.93
N ARG A 111 13.17 -6.93 3.64
CA ARG A 111 12.19 -5.85 3.60
C ARG A 111 11.95 -5.23 4.97
N GLN A 112 11.37 -4.03 4.99
CA GLN A 112 10.81 -3.47 6.21
C GLN A 112 9.57 -4.27 6.64
N PRO A 113 9.38 -4.50 7.95
CA PRO A 113 8.21 -5.21 8.44
C PRO A 113 6.93 -4.43 8.15
N LEU A 114 5.91 -5.12 7.65
CA LEU A 114 4.58 -4.53 7.48
C LEU A 114 3.87 -4.32 8.81
N GLU A 115 2.78 -3.55 8.77
CA GLU A 115 1.92 -3.29 9.92
C GLU A 115 1.16 -4.56 10.33
N LEU A 116 1.04 -4.79 11.64
CA LEU A 116 0.29 -5.93 12.16
C LEU A 116 -1.20 -5.77 11.90
N MET A 117 -1.69 -6.53 10.92
CA MET A 117 -3.11 -6.62 10.57
C MET A 117 -3.61 -8.03 10.84
N LYS A 118 -4.78 -8.14 11.47
CA LYS A 118 -5.48 -9.42 11.66
C LYS A 118 -6.40 -9.69 10.47
N GLY A 119 -6.37 -10.91 9.96
CA GLY A 119 -7.24 -11.34 8.87
C GLY A 119 -7.12 -12.85 8.63
N LYS A 120 -8.04 -13.38 7.83
CA LYS A 120 -8.02 -14.79 7.44
C LYS A 120 -7.20 -14.96 6.17
N ILE A 121 -6.42 -16.03 6.13
CA ILE A 121 -5.75 -16.49 4.91
C ILE A 121 -6.71 -17.42 4.16
N ASP A 122 -6.89 -17.13 2.89
CA ASP A 122 -7.58 -18.01 1.97
C ASP A 122 -6.57 -19.03 1.40
N SER A 123 -6.84 -20.32 1.66
CA SER A 123 -5.97 -21.41 1.21
C SER A 123 -5.84 -21.45 -0.31
N ALA A 124 -6.85 -21.01 -1.07
CA ALA A 124 -6.82 -20.96 -2.53
C ALA A 124 -5.74 -20.00 -3.06
N GLN A 125 -5.34 -19.00 -2.27
CA GLN A 125 -4.30 -18.03 -2.65
C GLN A 125 -2.89 -18.50 -2.27
N THR A 126 -2.76 -19.59 -1.50
CA THR A 126 -1.47 -20.15 -1.06
C THR A 126 -0.62 -20.60 -2.24
N ARG A 127 -1.25 -21.21 -3.26
CA ARG A 127 -0.56 -21.61 -4.48
C ARG A 127 0.08 -20.40 -5.18
N ARG A 128 -0.66 -19.31 -5.34
CA ARG A 128 -0.15 -18.08 -5.98
C ARG A 128 0.97 -17.44 -5.16
N PHE A 129 0.86 -17.47 -3.84
CA PHE A 129 1.92 -17.01 -2.95
C PHE A 129 3.21 -17.81 -3.14
N GLN A 130 3.13 -19.14 -3.17
CA GLN A 130 4.29 -20.00 -3.39
C GLN A 130 4.92 -19.78 -4.78
N GLU A 131 4.10 -19.65 -5.82
CA GLU A 131 4.57 -19.35 -7.18
C GLU A 131 5.32 -18.01 -7.21
N ALA A 132 4.76 -16.96 -6.62
CA ALA A 132 5.41 -15.65 -6.54
C ALA A 132 6.68 -15.69 -5.68
N LEU A 133 6.70 -16.48 -4.60
CA LEU A 133 7.87 -16.64 -3.75
C LEU A 133 9.01 -17.35 -4.50
N ASN A 134 8.69 -18.41 -5.26
CA ASN A 134 9.65 -19.09 -6.13
C ASN A 134 10.18 -18.16 -7.23
N PHE A 135 9.31 -17.31 -7.78
CA PHE A 135 9.71 -16.33 -8.78
C PHE A 135 10.69 -15.29 -8.22
N VAL A 136 10.48 -14.78 -7.01
CA VAL A 136 11.36 -13.76 -6.42
C VAL A 136 12.66 -14.33 -5.86
N ARG A 137 12.67 -15.63 -5.55
CA ARG A 137 13.87 -16.34 -5.08
C ARG A 137 14.86 -16.66 -6.22
N ASN A 138 14.36 -16.86 -7.44
CA ASN A 138 15.17 -17.13 -8.64
C ASN A 138 15.64 -15.84 -9.31
#